data_AF-A0A8K0PD53-F1
#
_entry.id   AF-A0A8K0PD53-F1
#
_cell.length_a   1.000
_cell.length_b   1.000
_cell.length_c   1.000
_cell.angle_alpha   90.00
_cell.angle_beta   90.00
_cell.angle_gamma   90.00
#
_symmetry.space_group_name_H-M   'P 1'
#
loop_
_entity.id
_entity.type
_entity.pdbx_description
1 polymer ?
#
loop_
_entity_poly.entity_id
_entity_poly.type
_entity_poly.pdbx_seq_one_letter_code
_entity_poly.pdbx_strand_id
1 'polypeptide(L)'
;PPKKGKGGGGGKKKGGGSSSGGVVDGIDTTEMNREQLEGHAHRLREELEREREERNFFQLERDKLKSFWDITRKELDETKAELRYAENMVSLKLSQEAHQDEEGHLLSDLKKIKEKLLEIELDHQEQIRALRLKHSEEVGALQEKFLRESKEIESKGERNLVSLRAEMTLAHQMELTEVEERKNMQINILMRNHEQAFTDAKNYYNDITLNNLALIGSLKEEMENLKQQTVRMEKQVRTLQAENNKLVQPLHLARKEVAELRRNLQNYERDKTCLSEVLERKDASIRELQWEVTRITKAHDDLICTYEAKLRQYGIPESELGFEPLHLSGAPPPSRGSTHDASITIGKRQRLGPAGLVTVNQ
;
A
#
# COMPACT_ATOMS: atom_id res chain seq x y z
N PRO A 1 73.05 62.17 -97.53
CA PRO A 1 74.43 62.71 -97.43
C PRO A 1 75.29 62.26 -98.64
N PRO A 2 75.62 63.18 -99.56
CA PRO A 2 76.27 62.90 -100.84
C PRO A 2 77.77 63.28 -100.86
N LYS A 3 78.51 62.87 -101.91
CA LYS A 3 79.52 63.64 -102.72
C LYS A 3 80.55 62.67 -103.34
N LYS A 4 80.63 62.56 -104.68
CA LYS A 4 81.33 63.43 -105.66
C LYS A 4 82.87 63.34 -105.62
N GLY A 5 83.45 62.99 -106.76
CA GLY A 5 84.83 63.35 -107.18
C GLY A 5 85.27 62.48 -108.37
N LYS A 6 85.15 62.94 -109.63
CA LYS A 6 86.24 63.55 -110.45
C LYS A 6 87.54 62.71 -110.38
N GLY A 7 88.02 62.09 -111.44
CA GLY A 7 88.32 62.65 -112.76
C GLY A 7 89.82 62.45 -112.97
N GLY A 8 90.20 61.60 -113.92
CA GLY A 8 91.60 61.30 -114.19
C GLY A 8 92.23 62.27 -115.19
N GLY A 9 93.56 62.34 -115.14
CA GLY A 9 94.38 62.48 -116.34
C GLY A 9 95.02 63.85 -116.56
N GLY A 10 96.34 63.90 -116.36
CA GLY A 10 97.17 65.05 -116.64
C GLY A 10 97.35 65.35 -118.13
N GLY A 11 97.53 66.64 -118.42
CA GLY A 11 98.04 67.15 -119.69
C GLY A 11 99.55 67.38 -119.61
N LYS A 12 100.23 66.99 -120.68
CA LYS A 12 101.68 66.76 -120.81
C LYS A 12 102.46 68.03 -121.17
N LYS A 13 103.76 67.92 -120.90
CA LYS A 13 104.85 68.89 -121.07
C LYS A 13 105.35 68.99 -122.53
N LYS A 14 106.13 70.06 -122.77
CA LYS A 14 107.10 70.35 -123.87
C LYS A 14 106.48 71.02 -125.09
N GLY A 15 107.11 71.99 -125.74
CA GLY A 15 108.53 72.35 -125.82
C GLY A 15 108.82 72.62 -127.30
N GLY A 16 109.66 73.60 -127.60
CA GLY A 16 109.77 74.25 -128.91
C GLY A 16 110.20 73.37 -130.09
N GLY A 17 110.13 73.97 -131.28
CA GLY A 17 110.69 73.39 -132.50
C GLY A 17 110.10 73.99 -133.77
N SER A 18 110.56 75.18 -134.13
CA SER A 18 110.44 75.73 -135.48
C SER A 18 111.63 75.25 -136.32
N SER A 19 111.37 74.68 -137.50
CA SER A 19 111.91 75.10 -138.81
C SER A 19 112.11 73.90 -139.75
N SER A 20 111.46 73.95 -140.91
CA SER A 20 112.03 73.72 -142.26
C SER A 20 110.89 73.42 -143.22
N GLY A 21 110.31 74.49 -143.79
CA GLY A 21 109.46 74.38 -144.97
C GLY A 21 110.34 74.28 -146.21
N GLY A 22 110.06 73.31 -147.07
CA GLY A 22 110.80 73.15 -148.34
C GLY A 22 110.86 71.72 -148.87
N VAL A 23 110.30 70.72 -148.17
CA VAL A 23 110.21 69.35 -148.66
C VAL A 23 108.75 68.91 -148.56
N VAL A 24 108.10 68.73 -149.70
CA VAL A 24 106.78 68.07 -149.76
C VAL A 24 107.02 66.68 -150.35
N ASP A 25 106.89 65.68 -149.49
CA ASP A 25 106.99 64.25 -149.81
C ASP A 25 108.35 63.74 -150.34
N GLY A 26 109.44 64.32 -149.83
CA GLY A 26 110.79 63.78 -150.04
C GLY A 26 111.39 63.97 -151.44
N ILE A 27 110.75 64.76 -152.30
CA ILE A 27 111.21 65.09 -153.66
C ILE A 27 111.32 66.62 -153.81
N ASP A 28 112.45 67.09 -154.35
CA ASP A 28 112.79 68.50 -154.50
C ASP A 28 112.05 69.12 -155.71
N THR A 29 111.04 69.95 -155.44
CA THR A 29 110.10 70.47 -156.45
C THR A 29 110.69 71.56 -157.35
N THR A 30 111.95 71.97 -157.15
CA THR A 30 112.56 73.13 -157.84
C THR A 30 113.15 72.83 -159.22
N GLU A 31 113.28 71.56 -159.63
CA GLU A 31 113.91 71.18 -160.92
C GLU A 31 113.00 70.39 -161.87
N MET A 32 111.69 70.31 -161.59
CA MET A 32 110.73 69.57 -162.41
C MET A 32 109.99 70.45 -163.43
N ASN A 33 109.87 69.98 -164.67
CA ASN A 33 109.08 70.65 -165.71
C ASN A 33 107.57 70.59 -165.36
N ARG A 34 106.76 71.55 -165.83
CA ARG A 34 105.33 71.71 -165.46
C ARG A 34 104.52 70.41 -165.45
N GLU A 35 104.69 69.54 -166.46
CA GLU A 35 103.99 68.24 -166.56
C GLU A 35 104.40 67.24 -165.46
N GLN A 36 105.65 67.28 -164.98
CA GLN A 36 106.14 66.41 -163.90
C GLN A 36 105.62 66.85 -162.53
N LEU A 37 105.49 68.16 -162.29
CA LEU A 37 104.82 68.71 -161.10
C LEU A 37 103.32 68.41 -161.10
N GLU A 38 102.67 68.45 -162.27
CA GLU A 38 101.26 68.08 -162.43
C GLU A 38 101.02 66.58 -162.16
N GLY A 39 101.93 65.70 -162.61
CA GLY A 39 101.90 64.26 -162.29
C GLY A 39 102.15 63.94 -160.81
N HIS A 40 103.12 64.61 -160.17
CA HIS A 40 103.35 64.48 -158.73
C HIS A 40 102.16 65.00 -157.91
N ALA A 41 101.55 66.11 -158.33
CA ALA A 41 100.33 66.64 -157.74
C ALA A 41 99.10 65.75 -157.99
N HIS A 42 99.08 64.94 -159.07
CA HIS A 42 98.06 63.94 -159.30
C HIS A 42 98.25 62.73 -158.37
N ARG A 43 99.47 62.22 -158.26
CA ARG A 43 99.82 61.12 -157.34
C ARG A 43 99.51 61.44 -155.88
N LEU A 44 99.93 62.62 -155.40
CA LEU A 44 99.60 63.08 -154.05
C LEU A 44 98.10 63.28 -153.84
N ARG A 45 97.35 63.65 -154.89
CA ARG A 45 95.89 63.72 -154.83
C ARG A 45 95.28 62.33 -154.71
N GLU A 46 95.73 61.36 -155.52
CA GLU A 46 95.29 59.96 -155.43
C GLU A 46 95.66 59.31 -154.09
N GLU A 47 96.83 59.62 -153.54
CA GLU A 47 97.27 59.13 -152.23
C GLU A 47 96.46 59.78 -151.10
N LEU A 48 96.18 61.08 -151.18
CA LEU A 48 95.28 61.76 -150.25
C LEU A 48 93.85 61.20 -150.33
N GLU A 49 93.38 60.87 -151.53
CA GLU A 49 92.06 60.30 -151.77
C GLU A 49 91.99 58.87 -151.23
N ARG A 50 93.02 58.05 -151.45
CA ARG A 50 93.17 56.71 -150.87
C ARG A 50 93.26 56.75 -149.33
N GLU A 51 94.04 57.66 -148.74
CA GLU A 51 94.08 57.82 -147.27
C GLU A 51 92.75 58.32 -146.68
N ARG A 52 91.99 59.11 -147.43
CA ARG A 52 90.63 59.53 -147.03
C ARG A 52 89.68 58.35 -147.08
N GLU A 53 89.75 57.53 -148.13
CA GLU A 53 88.98 56.29 -148.24
C GLU A 53 89.32 55.31 -147.12
N GLU A 54 90.60 55.13 -146.80
CA GLU A 54 91.05 54.26 -145.70
C GLU A 54 90.59 54.78 -144.34
N ARG A 55 90.74 56.08 -144.04
CA ARG A 55 90.22 56.66 -142.79
C ARG A 55 88.71 56.52 -142.69
N ASN A 56 87.98 56.74 -143.78
CA ASN A 56 86.53 56.56 -143.82
C ASN A 56 86.16 55.09 -143.57
N PHE A 57 86.85 54.15 -144.23
CA PHE A 57 86.68 52.71 -144.02
C PHE A 57 86.94 52.30 -142.56
N PHE A 58 88.07 52.70 -141.98
CA PHE A 58 88.39 52.42 -140.58
C PHE A 58 87.44 53.12 -139.60
N GLN A 59 86.92 54.29 -139.94
CA GLN A 59 85.94 54.99 -139.13
C GLN A 59 84.58 54.28 -139.14
N LEU A 60 84.12 53.84 -140.31
CA LEU A 60 82.93 53.00 -140.44
C LEU A 60 83.08 51.69 -139.68
N GLU A 61 84.22 51.00 -139.78
CA GLU A 61 84.49 49.78 -139.02
C GLU A 61 84.56 50.04 -137.51
N ARG A 62 85.20 51.12 -137.07
CA ARG A 62 85.21 51.52 -135.65
C ARG A 62 83.81 51.82 -135.14
N ASP A 63 83.00 52.55 -135.90
CA ASP A 63 81.64 52.94 -135.49
C ASP A 63 80.71 51.72 -135.49
N LYS A 64 80.90 50.79 -136.42
CA LYS A 64 80.25 49.47 -136.45
C LYS A 64 80.65 48.62 -135.25
N LEU A 65 81.94 48.51 -134.95
CA LEU A 65 82.46 47.83 -133.75
C LEU A 65 81.95 48.47 -132.46
N LYS A 66 81.90 49.81 -132.42
CA LYS A 66 81.37 50.58 -131.29
C LYS A 66 79.88 50.29 -131.08
N SER A 67 79.09 50.31 -132.16
CA SER A 67 77.67 49.94 -132.13
C SER A 67 77.49 48.51 -131.66
N PHE A 68 78.25 47.55 -132.19
CA PHE A 68 78.20 46.16 -131.73
C PHE A 68 78.56 46.02 -130.25
N TRP A 69 79.59 46.73 -129.79
CA TRP A 69 79.98 46.72 -128.38
C TRP A 69 78.91 47.35 -127.48
N ASP A 70 78.33 48.49 -127.87
CA ASP A 70 77.28 49.15 -127.11
C ASP A 70 76.00 48.29 -127.06
N ILE A 71 75.65 47.60 -128.16
CA ILE A 71 74.54 46.65 -128.23
C ILE A 71 74.80 45.45 -127.31
N THR A 72 75.91 44.74 -127.51
CA THR A 72 76.25 43.55 -126.71
C THR A 72 76.43 43.86 -125.22
N ARG A 73 76.94 45.06 -124.88
CA ARG A 73 77.01 45.52 -123.49
C ARG A 73 75.61 45.76 -122.91
N LYS A 74 74.70 46.41 -123.64
CA LYS A 74 73.31 46.62 -123.18
C LYS A 74 72.60 45.29 -123.00
N GLU A 75 72.71 44.38 -123.97
CA GLU A 75 72.15 43.02 -123.88
C GLU A 75 72.71 42.27 -122.65
N LEU A 76 74.01 42.40 -122.37
CA LEU A 76 74.62 41.82 -121.16
C LEU A 76 74.11 42.45 -119.86
N ASP A 77 73.91 43.77 -119.84
CA ASP A 77 73.39 44.48 -118.66
C ASP A 77 71.90 44.17 -118.44
N GLU A 78 71.12 44.03 -119.52
CA GLU A 78 69.72 43.59 -119.52
C GLU A 78 69.58 42.16 -119.01
N THR A 79 70.32 41.20 -119.58
CA THR A 79 70.31 39.80 -119.11
C THR A 79 70.77 39.67 -117.65
N LYS A 80 71.75 40.47 -117.20
CA LYS A 80 72.14 40.52 -115.78
C LYS A 80 71.04 41.10 -114.88
N ALA A 81 70.31 42.12 -115.34
CA ALA A 81 69.21 42.70 -114.59
C ALA A 81 68.04 41.70 -114.48
N GLU A 82 67.74 40.99 -115.57
CA GLU A 82 66.76 39.90 -115.60
C GLU A 82 67.14 38.77 -114.65
N LEU A 83 68.41 38.34 -114.65
CA LEU A 83 68.90 37.32 -113.72
C LEU A 83 68.71 37.76 -112.26
N ARG A 84 69.08 38.99 -111.91
CA ARG A 84 68.88 39.53 -110.55
C ARG A 84 67.40 39.61 -110.16
N TYR A 85 66.53 39.96 -111.11
CA TYR A 85 65.09 39.99 -110.87
C TYR A 85 64.56 38.57 -110.60
N ALA A 86 64.99 37.59 -111.39
CA ALA A 86 64.66 36.18 -111.19
C ALA A 86 65.19 35.66 -109.85
N GLU A 87 66.45 35.94 -109.50
CA GLU A 87 67.07 35.57 -108.22
C GLU A 87 66.33 36.17 -107.02
N ASN A 88 66.01 37.47 -107.06
CA ASN A 88 65.23 38.12 -106.01
C ASN A 88 63.82 37.54 -105.89
N MET A 89 63.18 37.21 -107.01
CA MET A 89 61.87 36.58 -107.04
C MET A 89 61.91 35.17 -106.42
N VAL A 90 62.93 34.38 -106.77
CA VAL A 90 63.15 33.05 -106.19
C VAL A 90 63.44 33.16 -104.70
N SER A 91 64.29 34.10 -104.27
CA SER A 91 64.59 34.33 -102.86
C SER A 91 63.36 34.75 -102.07
N LEU A 92 62.52 35.65 -102.62
CA LEU A 92 61.27 36.06 -101.99
C LEU A 92 60.30 34.88 -101.86
N LYS A 93 60.17 34.05 -102.90
CA LYS A 93 59.33 32.84 -102.85
C LYS A 93 59.82 31.84 -101.80
N LEU A 94 61.13 31.55 -101.76
CA LEU A 94 61.71 30.65 -100.76
C LEU A 94 61.47 31.17 -99.33
N SER A 95 61.59 32.48 -99.11
CA SER A 95 61.25 33.08 -97.81
C SER A 95 59.76 32.95 -97.48
N GLN A 96 58.88 33.15 -98.46
CA GLN A 96 57.43 32.99 -98.27
C GLN A 96 57.04 31.55 -97.97
N GLU A 97 57.60 30.58 -98.71
CA GLU A 97 57.39 29.14 -98.47
C GLU A 97 57.87 28.74 -97.07
N ALA A 98 59.07 29.18 -96.67
CA ALA A 98 59.59 28.92 -95.32
C ALA A 98 58.67 29.49 -94.21
N HIS A 99 58.16 30.72 -94.39
CA HIS A 99 57.20 31.30 -93.44
C HIS A 99 55.87 30.55 -93.42
N GLN A 100 55.37 30.09 -94.57
CA GLN A 100 54.15 29.27 -94.63
C GLN A 100 54.31 27.94 -93.91
N ASP A 101 55.48 27.29 -94.05
CA ASP A 101 55.79 26.06 -93.33
C ASP A 101 55.87 26.29 -91.81
N GLU A 102 56.55 27.36 -91.38
CA GLU A 102 56.60 27.78 -89.97
C GLU A 102 55.20 28.07 -89.40
N GLU A 103 54.37 28.82 -90.11
CA GLU A 103 52.97 29.07 -89.74
C GLU A 103 52.17 27.76 -89.63
N GLY A 104 52.38 26.83 -90.56
CA GLY A 104 51.76 25.50 -90.54
C GLY A 104 52.15 24.69 -89.30
N HIS A 105 53.44 24.69 -88.94
CA HIS A 105 53.94 24.05 -87.72
C HIS A 105 53.35 24.68 -86.46
N LEU A 106 53.36 26.01 -86.36
CA LEU A 106 52.79 26.74 -85.22
C LEU A 106 51.28 26.47 -85.07
N LEU A 107 50.52 26.41 -86.17
CA LEU A 107 49.10 26.07 -86.13
C LEU A 107 48.85 24.63 -85.70
N SER A 108 49.69 23.69 -86.14
CA SER A 108 49.63 22.28 -85.71
C SER A 108 49.90 22.15 -84.21
N ASP A 109 50.92 22.83 -83.69
CA ASP A 109 51.26 22.79 -82.27
C ASP A 109 50.23 23.52 -81.41
N LEU A 110 49.67 24.64 -81.89
CA LEU A 110 48.55 25.31 -81.25
C LEU A 110 47.34 24.38 -81.10
N LYS A 111 47.02 23.58 -82.12
CA LYS A 111 45.93 22.60 -82.05
C LYS A 111 46.21 21.52 -81.00
N LYS A 112 47.41 20.92 -81.01
CA LYS A 112 47.80 19.90 -80.02
C LYS A 112 47.77 20.44 -78.59
N ILE A 113 48.22 21.68 -78.36
CA ILE A 113 48.17 22.32 -77.04
C ILE A 113 46.73 22.53 -76.60
N LYS A 114 45.85 22.99 -77.51
CA LYS A 114 44.42 23.16 -77.22
C LYS A 114 43.73 21.84 -76.90
N GLU A 115 44.03 20.77 -77.64
CA GLU A 115 43.50 19.43 -77.37
C GLU A 115 43.93 18.92 -76.00
N LYS A 116 45.22 19.02 -75.65
CA LYS A 116 45.73 18.65 -74.32
C LYS A 116 45.11 19.48 -73.20
N LEU A 117 44.91 20.78 -73.43
CA LEU A 117 44.26 21.66 -72.45
C LEU A 117 42.83 21.19 -72.18
N LEU A 118 42.07 20.89 -73.24
CA LEU A 118 40.69 20.41 -73.14
C LEU A 118 40.62 19.05 -72.42
N GLU A 119 41.55 18.14 -72.71
CA GLU A 119 41.65 16.84 -72.04
C GLU A 119 41.87 17.00 -70.53
N ILE A 120 42.85 17.83 -70.14
CA ILE A 120 43.14 18.12 -68.73
C ILE A 120 41.94 18.79 -68.03
N GLU A 121 41.25 19.71 -68.71
CA GLU A 121 40.05 20.36 -68.17
C GLU A 121 38.92 19.37 -67.92
N LEU A 122 38.70 18.43 -68.85
CA LEU A 122 37.70 17.38 -68.71
C LEU A 122 38.04 16.45 -67.54
N ASP A 123 39.28 15.99 -67.46
CA ASP A 123 39.78 15.13 -66.38
C ASP A 123 39.61 15.78 -65.01
N HIS A 124 39.98 17.07 -64.88
CA HIS A 124 39.76 17.81 -63.64
C HIS A 124 38.29 17.92 -63.27
N GLN A 125 37.40 18.18 -64.25
CA GLN A 125 35.96 18.22 -64.00
C GLN A 125 35.40 16.86 -63.56
N GLU A 126 35.92 15.76 -64.10
CA GLU A 126 35.55 14.40 -63.67
C GLU A 126 36.07 14.09 -62.27
N GLN A 127 37.31 14.45 -61.95
CA GLN A 127 37.87 14.31 -60.61
C GLN A 127 37.07 15.09 -59.56
N ILE A 128 36.69 16.34 -59.86
CA ILE A 128 35.85 17.16 -58.98
C ILE A 128 34.47 16.51 -58.79
N ARG A 129 33.85 16.00 -59.87
CA ARG A 129 32.56 15.29 -59.78
C ARG A 129 32.67 14.03 -58.92
N ALA A 130 33.71 13.24 -59.10
CA ALA A 130 33.95 12.02 -58.32
C ALA A 130 34.15 12.33 -56.83
N LEU A 131 34.93 13.36 -56.50
CA LEU A 131 35.13 13.79 -55.12
C LEU A 131 33.82 14.28 -54.47
N ARG A 132 33.02 15.06 -55.19
CA ARG A 132 31.72 15.53 -54.71
C ARG A 132 30.75 14.37 -54.45
N LEU A 133 30.73 13.37 -55.35
CA LEU A 133 29.88 12.20 -55.18
C LEU A 133 30.29 11.39 -53.95
N LYS A 134 31.58 11.09 -53.79
CA LYS A 134 32.10 10.38 -52.60
C LYS A 134 31.77 11.11 -51.30
N HIS A 135 31.96 12.43 -51.28
CA HIS A 135 31.61 13.23 -50.11
C HIS A 135 30.10 13.16 -49.80
N SER A 136 29.25 13.25 -50.83
CA SER A 136 27.80 13.11 -50.65
C SER A 136 27.41 11.73 -50.12
N GLU A 137 28.06 10.67 -50.59
CA GLU A 137 27.84 9.29 -50.10
C GLU A 137 28.27 9.14 -48.64
N GLU A 138 29.45 9.65 -48.27
CA GLU A 138 29.95 9.62 -46.90
C GLU A 138 29.04 10.40 -45.93
N VAL A 139 28.59 11.59 -46.34
CA VAL A 139 27.65 12.40 -45.56
C VAL A 139 26.31 11.67 -45.40
N GLY A 140 25.79 11.07 -46.49
CA GLY A 140 24.56 10.28 -46.44
C GLY A 140 24.67 9.08 -45.50
N ALA A 141 25.77 8.32 -45.59
CA ALA A 141 26.03 7.18 -44.72
C ALA A 141 26.16 7.58 -43.25
N LEU A 142 26.77 8.72 -42.96
CA LEU A 142 26.90 9.25 -41.60
C LEU A 142 25.54 9.70 -41.05
N GLN A 143 24.75 10.41 -41.85
CA GLN A 143 23.37 10.80 -41.51
C GLN A 143 22.50 9.58 -41.22
N GLU A 144 22.59 8.53 -42.04
CA GLU A 144 21.82 7.31 -41.83
C GLU A 144 22.21 6.59 -40.53
N LYS A 145 23.51 6.54 -40.20
CA LYS A 145 23.98 5.99 -38.91
C LYS A 145 23.42 6.78 -37.73
N PHE A 146 23.51 8.11 -37.75
CA PHE A 146 22.96 8.96 -36.68
C PHE A 146 21.45 8.84 -36.55
N LEU A 147 20.71 8.78 -37.67
CA LEU A 147 19.27 8.57 -37.65
C LEU A 147 18.91 7.21 -37.04
N ARG A 148 19.69 6.17 -37.33
CA ARG A 148 19.48 4.83 -36.76
C ARG A 148 19.74 4.82 -35.26
N GLU A 149 20.85 5.41 -34.81
CA GLU A 149 21.20 5.54 -33.39
C GLU A 149 20.17 6.37 -32.62
N SER A 150 19.72 7.52 -33.17
CA SER A 150 18.68 8.36 -32.56
C SER A 150 17.38 7.58 -32.37
N LYS A 151 16.91 6.89 -33.43
CA LYS A 151 15.70 6.06 -33.35
C LYS A 151 15.84 4.94 -32.33
N GLU A 152 17.01 4.33 -32.21
CA GLU A 152 17.23 3.26 -31.23
C GLU A 152 17.20 3.80 -29.79
N ILE A 153 17.82 4.96 -29.55
CA ILE A 153 17.79 5.65 -28.24
C ILE A 153 16.36 6.06 -27.89
N GLU A 154 15.63 6.69 -28.82
CA GLU A 154 14.22 7.07 -28.64
C GLU A 154 13.37 5.84 -28.31
N SER A 155 13.50 4.77 -29.09
CA SER A 155 12.75 3.54 -28.88
C SER A 155 13.09 2.84 -27.55
N LYS A 156 14.35 2.90 -27.10
CA LYS A 156 14.74 2.43 -25.75
C LYS A 156 14.12 3.30 -24.66
N GLY A 157 14.16 4.63 -24.82
CA GLY A 157 13.55 5.57 -23.89
C GLY A 157 12.03 5.36 -23.75
N GLU A 158 11.32 5.18 -24.87
CA GLU A 158 9.89 4.89 -24.89
C GLU A 158 9.56 3.58 -24.18
N ARG A 159 10.30 2.49 -24.48
CA ARG A 159 10.11 1.20 -23.81
C ARG A 159 10.33 1.31 -22.30
N ASN A 160 11.38 2.00 -21.88
CA ASN A 160 11.68 2.20 -20.45
C ASN A 160 10.57 3.00 -19.75
N LEU A 161 10.06 4.06 -20.38
CA LEU A 161 8.96 4.84 -19.84
C LEU A 161 7.67 4.01 -19.69
N VAL A 162 7.37 3.16 -20.68
CA VAL A 162 6.20 2.27 -20.62
C VAL A 162 6.37 1.22 -19.52
N SER A 163 7.55 0.57 -19.43
CA SER A 163 7.84 -0.41 -18.37
C SER A 163 7.70 0.22 -16.98
N LEU A 164 8.33 1.38 -16.76
CA LEU A 164 8.30 2.06 -15.48
C LEU A 164 6.87 2.47 -15.09
N ARG A 165 6.06 2.94 -16.04
CA ARG A 165 4.63 3.24 -15.79
C ARG A 165 3.85 1.97 -15.41
N ALA A 166 4.10 0.86 -16.08
CA ALA A 166 3.45 -0.42 -15.78
C ALA A 166 3.85 -0.93 -14.39
N GLU A 167 5.14 -0.87 -14.04
CA GLU A 167 5.68 -1.23 -12.72
C GLU A 167 5.06 -0.37 -11.61
N MET A 168 5.03 0.95 -11.78
CA MET A 168 4.41 1.85 -10.80
C MET A 168 2.91 1.60 -10.65
N THR A 169 2.20 1.31 -11.74
CA THR A 169 0.77 0.97 -11.71
C THR A 169 0.55 -0.34 -10.96
N LEU A 170 1.36 -1.36 -11.25
CA LEU A 170 1.28 -2.66 -10.57
C LEU A 170 1.60 -2.53 -9.08
N ALA A 171 2.65 -1.79 -8.72
CA ALA A 171 3.01 -1.54 -7.32
C ALA A 171 1.85 -0.90 -6.56
N HIS A 172 1.22 0.14 -7.13
CA HIS A 172 0.06 0.77 -6.51
C HIS A 172 -1.15 -0.18 -6.38
N GLN A 173 -1.43 -0.99 -7.40
CA GLN A 173 -2.48 -2.00 -7.33
C GLN A 173 -2.22 -3.04 -6.24
N MET A 174 -0.97 -3.51 -6.13
CA MET A 174 -0.56 -4.45 -5.08
C MET A 174 -0.74 -3.85 -3.68
N GLU A 175 -0.28 -2.61 -3.46
CA GLU A 175 -0.46 -1.89 -2.19
C GLU A 175 -1.95 -1.76 -1.82
N LEU A 176 -2.81 -1.41 -2.79
CA LEU A 176 -4.26 -1.35 -2.57
C LEU A 176 -4.83 -2.70 -2.17
N THR A 177 -4.52 -3.77 -2.91
CA THR A 177 -4.99 -5.12 -2.57
C THR A 177 -4.50 -5.58 -1.21
N GLU A 178 -3.25 -5.28 -0.84
CA GLU A 178 -2.71 -5.65 0.46
C GLU A 178 -3.41 -4.89 1.61
N VAL A 179 -3.72 -3.61 1.41
CA VAL A 179 -4.51 -2.82 2.38
C VAL A 179 -5.94 -3.35 2.49
N GLU A 180 -6.57 -3.71 1.37
CA GLU A 180 -7.90 -4.31 1.34
C GLU A 180 -7.92 -5.66 2.07
N GLU A 181 -6.95 -6.54 1.83
CA GLU A 181 -6.82 -7.82 2.52
C GLU A 181 -6.63 -7.66 4.03
N ARG A 182 -5.76 -6.73 4.47
CA ARG A 182 -5.58 -6.43 5.89
C ARG A 182 -6.87 -5.93 6.54
N LYS A 183 -7.60 -5.03 5.88
CA LYS A 183 -8.89 -4.52 6.37
C LYS A 183 -9.94 -5.63 6.42
N ASN A 184 -10.04 -6.46 5.38
CA ASN A 184 -10.95 -7.60 5.34
C ASN A 184 -10.63 -8.61 6.44
N MET A 185 -9.35 -8.88 6.70
CA MET A 185 -8.93 -9.71 7.83
C MET A 185 -9.38 -9.11 9.17
N GLN A 186 -9.19 -7.80 9.37
CA GLN A 186 -9.64 -7.12 10.59
C GLN A 186 -11.16 -7.17 10.76
N ILE A 187 -11.92 -6.96 9.69
CA ILE A 187 -13.38 -7.11 9.68
C ILE A 187 -13.77 -8.53 10.11
N ASN A 188 -13.13 -9.55 9.54
CA ASN A 188 -13.40 -10.95 9.89
C ASN A 188 -13.09 -11.28 11.36
N ILE A 189 -11.98 -10.77 11.90
CA ILE A 189 -11.64 -10.92 13.32
C ILE A 189 -12.71 -10.26 14.19
N LEU A 190 -13.09 -9.02 13.87
CA LEU A 190 -14.10 -8.29 14.62
C LEU A 190 -15.46 -8.99 14.59
N MET A 191 -15.87 -9.49 13.43
CA MET A 191 -17.09 -10.29 13.26
C MET A 191 -17.08 -11.54 14.15
N ARG A 192 -15.99 -12.30 14.14
CA ARG A 192 -15.85 -13.50 15.00
C ARG A 192 -15.92 -13.15 16.48
N ASN A 193 -15.24 -12.07 16.90
CA ASN A 193 -15.27 -11.62 18.28
C ASN A 193 -16.68 -11.22 18.72
N HIS A 194 -17.42 -10.50 17.86
CA HIS A 194 -18.80 -10.13 18.14
C HIS A 194 -19.73 -11.35 18.17
N GLU A 195 -19.55 -12.31 17.28
CA GLU A 195 -20.34 -13.55 17.25
C GLU A 195 -20.09 -14.41 18.50
N GLN A 196 -18.84 -14.47 18.96
CA GLN A 196 -18.48 -15.10 20.22
C GLN A 196 -19.11 -14.37 21.42
N ALA A 197 -18.95 -13.05 21.52
CA ALA A 197 -19.51 -12.26 22.61
C ALA A 197 -21.05 -12.37 22.68
N PHE A 198 -21.71 -12.41 21.51
CA PHE A 198 -23.15 -12.63 21.44
C PHE A 198 -23.54 -14.03 21.93
N THR A 199 -22.77 -15.05 21.56
CA THR A 199 -22.97 -16.43 22.02
C THR A 199 -22.79 -16.53 23.53
N ASP A 200 -21.75 -15.92 24.09
CA ASP A 200 -21.48 -15.88 25.52
C ASP A 200 -22.61 -15.20 26.29
N ALA A 201 -23.10 -14.05 25.80
CA ALA A 201 -24.23 -13.35 26.40
C ALA A 201 -25.51 -14.20 26.36
N LYS A 202 -25.77 -14.87 25.22
CA LYS A 202 -26.92 -15.77 25.08
C LYS A 202 -26.84 -16.92 26.08
N ASN A 203 -25.67 -17.54 26.22
CA ASN A 203 -25.46 -18.63 27.18
C ASN A 203 -25.63 -18.14 28.62
N TYR A 204 -25.07 -16.99 28.98
CA TYR A 204 -25.22 -16.38 30.30
C TYR A 204 -26.70 -16.19 30.70
N TYR A 205 -27.50 -15.59 29.81
CA TYR A 205 -28.92 -15.39 30.08
C TYR A 205 -29.70 -16.70 30.10
N ASN A 206 -29.38 -17.65 29.20
CA ASN A 206 -29.98 -18.97 29.21
C ASN A 206 -29.71 -19.69 30.54
N ASP A 207 -28.49 -19.66 31.05
CA ASP A 207 -28.11 -20.30 32.31
C ASP A 207 -28.86 -19.68 33.50
N ILE A 208 -28.96 -18.35 33.55
CA ILE A 208 -29.76 -17.66 34.57
C ILE A 208 -31.23 -18.06 34.47
N THR A 209 -31.80 -18.10 33.26
CA THR A 209 -33.19 -18.52 33.10
C THR A 209 -33.42 -19.97 33.51
N LEU A 210 -32.52 -20.89 33.16
CA LEU A 210 -32.60 -22.30 33.57
C LEU A 210 -32.48 -22.43 35.08
N ASN A 211 -31.54 -21.72 35.71
CA ASN A 211 -31.37 -21.73 37.16
C ASN A 211 -32.60 -21.14 37.88
N ASN A 212 -33.12 -20.00 37.41
CA ASN A 212 -34.34 -19.40 37.96
C ASN A 212 -35.54 -20.33 37.78
N LEU A 213 -35.68 -21.00 36.65
CA LEU A 213 -36.73 -21.99 36.42
C LEU A 213 -36.60 -23.19 37.37
N ALA A 214 -35.38 -23.71 37.57
CA ALA A 214 -35.11 -24.79 38.50
C ALA A 214 -35.46 -24.39 39.94
N LEU A 215 -35.04 -23.20 40.38
CA LEU A 215 -35.36 -22.65 41.70
C LEU A 215 -36.86 -22.42 41.90
N ILE A 216 -37.55 -21.87 40.89
CA ILE A 216 -39.01 -21.74 40.94
C ILE A 216 -39.66 -23.13 41.04
N GLY A 217 -39.12 -24.12 40.33
CA GLY A 217 -39.54 -25.51 40.41
C GLY A 217 -39.44 -26.07 41.83
N SER A 218 -38.26 -25.95 42.47
CA SER A 218 -38.04 -26.46 43.82
C SER A 218 -38.91 -25.74 44.85
N LEU A 219 -39.04 -24.42 44.78
CA LEU A 219 -39.91 -23.65 45.68
C LEU A 219 -41.39 -24.02 45.51
N LYS A 220 -41.83 -24.31 44.28
CA LYS A 220 -43.20 -24.78 44.04
C LYS A 220 -43.42 -26.17 44.63
N GLU A 221 -42.44 -27.07 44.53
CA GLU A 221 -42.50 -28.39 45.13
C GLU A 221 -42.54 -28.32 46.67
N GLU A 222 -41.71 -27.48 47.28
CA GLU A 222 -41.75 -27.21 48.72
C GLU A 222 -43.10 -26.64 49.17
N MET A 223 -43.65 -25.67 48.43
CA MET A 223 -44.99 -25.13 48.72
C MET A 223 -46.08 -26.20 48.63
N GLU A 224 -46.00 -27.11 47.65
CA GLU A 224 -46.96 -28.20 47.52
C GLU A 224 -46.84 -29.20 48.68
N ASN A 225 -45.62 -29.53 49.09
CA ASN A 225 -45.36 -30.36 50.26
C ASN A 225 -45.91 -29.73 51.55
N LEU A 226 -45.68 -28.44 51.77
CA LEU A 226 -46.22 -27.70 52.92
C LEU A 226 -47.75 -27.62 52.91
N LYS A 227 -48.37 -27.43 51.73
CA LYS A 227 -49.83 -27.48 51.59
C LYS A 227 -50.37 -28.87 51.96
N GLN A 228 -49.76 -29.93 51.45
CA GLN A 228 -50.15 -31.29 51.81
C GLN A 228 -49.99 -31.55 53.31
N GLN A 229 -48.90 -31.09 53.93
CA GLN A 229 -48.68 -31.17 55.37
C GLN A 229 -49.74 -30.40 56.15
N THR A 230 -50.10 -29.19 55.71
CA THR A 230 -51.15 -28.37 56.33
C THR A 230 -52.49 -29.09 56.26
N VAL A 231 -52.88 -29.64 55.11
CA VAL A 231 -54.11 -30.43 54.97
C VAL A 231 -54.10 -31.66 55.87
N ARG A 232 -52.96 -32.34 56.02
CA ARG A 232 -52.82 -33.48 56.95
C ARG A 232 -53.00 -33.03 58.41
N MET A 233 -52.34 -31.94 58.82
CA MET A 233 -52.45 -31.38 60.16
C MET A 233 -53.86 -30.87 60.45
N GLU A 234 -54.53 -30.22 59.49
CA GLU A 234 -55.93 -29.83 59.61
C GLU A 234 -56.84 -31.03 59.84
N LYS A 235 -56.63 -32.14 59.11
CA LYS A 235 -57.38 -33.39 59.36
C LYS A 235 -57.16 -33.90 60.78
N GLN A 236 -55.91 -33.93 61.25
CA GLN A 236 -55.58 -34.34 62.62
C GLN A 236 -56.20 -33.42 63.68
N VAL A 237 -56.16 -32.10 63.46
CA VAL A 237 -56.82 -31.13 64.35
C VAL A 237 -58.32 -31.36 64.34
N ARG A 238 -58.96 -31.57 63.18
CA ARG A 238 -60.40 -31.86 63.09
C ARG A 238 -60.76 -33.15 63.83
N THR A 239 -59.97 -34.22 63.70
CA THR A 239 -60.22 -35.49 64.42
C THR A 239 -60.05 -35.31 65.93
N LEU A 240 -58.97 -34.68 66.37
CA LEU A 240 -58.74 -34.40 67.79
C LEU A 240 -59.80 -33.47 68.37
N GLN A 241 -60.25 -32.47 67.61
CA GLN A 241 -61.31 -31.56 68.03
C GLN A 241 -62.66 -32.27 68.10
N ALA A 242 -62.96 -33.18 67.16
CA ALA A 242 -64.14 -34.02 67.23
C ALA A 242 -64.10 -34.98 68.43
N GLU A 243 -62.95 -35.59 68.73
CA GLU A 243 -62.75 -36.43 69.92
C GLU A 243 -62.88 -35.61 71.21
N ASN A 244 -62.26 -34.44 71.28
CA ASN A 244 -62.37 -33.54 72.42
C ASN A 244 -63.85 -33.16 72.66
N ASN A 245 -64.57 -32.76 71.60
CA ASN A 245 -66.00 -32.47 71.69
C ASN A 245 -66.83 -33.67 72.19
N LYS A 246 -66.51 -34.90 71.76
CA LYS A 246 -67.15 -36.13 72.27
C LYS A 246 -66.87 -36.38 73.76
N LEU A 247 -65.70 -35.99 74.25
CA LEU A 247 -65.29 -36.18 75.65
C LEU A 247 -65.78 -35.08 76.59
N VAL A 248 -66.08 -33.89 76.07
CA VAL A 248 -66.57 -32.74 76.88
C VAL A 248 -67.88 -33.05 77.58
N GLN A 249 -68.85 -33.67 76.90
CA GLN A 249 -70.17 -33.95 77.49
C GLN A 249 -70.09 -35.01 78.62
N PRO A 250 -69.42 -36.16 78.46
CA PRO A 250 -69.16 -37.10 79.55
C PRO A 250 -68.42 -36.47 80.74
N LEU A 251 -67.41 -35.63 80.47
CA LEU A 251 -66.66 -34.94 81.52
C LEU A 251 -67.57 -33.97 82.31
N HIS A 252 -68.44 -33.24 81.62
CA HIS A 252 -69.41 -32.33 82.25
C HIS A 252 -70.41 -33.08 83.13
N LEU A 253 -70.93 -34.21 82.64
CA LEU A 253 -71.84 -35.08 83.41
C LEU A 253 -71.15 -35.65 84.65
N ALA A 254 -69.97 -36.24 84.51
CA ALA A 254 -69.20 -36.76 85.64
C ALA A 254 -68.87 -35.67 86.67
N ARG A 255 -68.59 -34.43 86.22
CA ARG A 255 -68.39 -33.29 87.14
C ARG A 255 -69.65 -32.91 87.92
N LYS A 256 -70.83 -32.96 87.28
CA LYS A 256 -72.12 -32.74 87.96
C LYS A 256 -72.40 -33.82 88.98
N GLU A 257 -72.21 -35.08 88.61
CA GLU A 257 -72.38 -36.23 89.52
C GLU A 257 -71.45 -36.13 90.73
N VAL A 258 -70.16 -35.81 90.53
CA VAL A 258 -69.24 -35.58 91.65
C VAL A 258 -69.69 -34.41 92.54
N ALA A 259 -70.24 -33.34 91.97
CA ALA A 259 -70.77 -32.21 92.75
C ALA A 259 -72.04 -32.59 93.54
N GLU A 260 -72.93 -33.39 92.97
CA GLU A 260 -74.13 -33.93 93.63
C GLU A 260 -73.76 -34.89 94.76
N LEU A 261 -72.87 -35.85 94.50
CA LEU A 261 -72.37 -36.78 95.51
C LEU A 261 -71.67 -36.05 96.67
N ARG A 262 -70.90 -34.99 96.38
CA ARG A 262 -70.31 -34.13 97.43
C ARG A 262 -71.36 -33.41 98.26
N ARG A 263 -72.44 -32.90 97.66
CA ARG A 263 -73.55 -32.30 98.41
C ARG A 263 -74.25 -33.35 99.29
N ASN A 264 -74.49 -34.53 98.75
CA ASN A 264 -75.11 -35.62 99.51
C ASN A 264 -74.22 -36.04 100.69
N LEU A 265 -72.92 -36.21 100.48
CA LEU A 265 -71.97 -36.48 101.55
C LEU A 265 -72.02 -35.41 102.64
N GLN A 266 -72.03 -34.13 102.25
CA GLN A 266 -72.13 -33.03 103.20
C GLN A 266 -73.43 -33.05 104.01
N ASN A 267 -74.55 -33.44 103.39
CA ASN A 267 -75.82 -33.62 104.09
C ASN A 267 -75.77 -34.80 105.06
N TYR A 268 -75.23 -35.95 104.63
CA TYR A 268 -74.99 -37.10 105.52
C TYR A 268 -74.09 -36.75 106.71
N GLU A 269 -73.05 -35.94 106.51
CA GLU A 269 -72.18 -35.47 107.59
C GLU A 269 -72.94 -34.58 108.59
N ARG A 270 -73.78 -33.65 108.10
CA ARG A 270 -74.65 -32.82 108.96
C ARG A 270 -75.62 -33.67 109.77
N ASP A 271 -76.30 -34.61 109.12
CA ASP A 271 -77.25 -35.50 109.78
C ASP A 271 -76.55 -36.36 110.84
N LYS A 272 -75.36 -36.89 110.53
CA LYS A 272 -74.52 -37.64 111.48
C LYS A 272 -74.16 -36.78 112.70
N THR A 273 -73.73 -35.54 112.51
CA THR A 273 -73.42 -34.63 113.64
C THR A 273 -74.65 -34.35 114.49
N CYS A 274 -75.82 -34.10 113.88
CA CYS A 274 -77.06 -33.85 114.62
C CYS A 274 -77.49 -35.08 115.43
N LEU A 275 -77.33 -36.28 114.88
CA LEU A 275 -77.60 -37.52 115.61
C LEU A 275 -76.67 -37.72 116.81
N SER A 276 -75.38 -37.42 116.65
CA SER A 276 -74.41 -37.46 117.74
C SER A 276 -74.77 -36.48 118.86
N GLU A 277 -75.19 -35.26 118.53
CA GLU A 277 -75.66 -34.29 119.55
C GLU A 277 -76.92 -34.78 120.28
N VAL A 278 -77.88 -35.40 119.58
CA VAL A 278 -79.09 -35.96 120.20
C VAL A 278 -78.73 -37.12 121.14
N LEU A 279 -77.81 -38.00 120.73
CA LEU A 279 -77.31 -39.07 121.58
C LEU A 279 -76.65 -38.53 122.85
N GLU A 280 -75.80 -37.51 122.74
CA GLU A 280 -75.18 -36.87 123.91
C GLU A 280 -76.20 -36.23 124.86
N ARG A 281 -77.26 -35.60 124.33
CA ARG A 281 -78.36 -35.06 125.15
C ARG A 281 -79.09 -36.17 125.90
N LYS A 282 -79.39 -37.30 125.24
CA LYS A 282 -80.08 -38.44 125.88
C LYS A 282 -79.20 -39.12 126.93
N ASP A 283 -77.91 -39.28 126.66
CA ASP A 283 -76.92 -39.77 127.64
C ASP A 283 -76.80 -38.84 128.86
N ALA A 284 -76.97 -37.52 128.68
CA ALA A 284 -77.04 -36.58 129.80
C ALA A 284 -78.31 -36.80 130.64
N SER A 285 -79.49 -36.95 130.02
CA SER A 285 -80.73 -37.25 130.74
C SER A 285 -80.68 -38.59 131.49
N ILE A 286 -80.02 -39.61 130.93
CA ILE A 286 -79.83 -40.90 131.62
C ILE A 286 -79.01 -40.70 132.90
N ARG A 287 -77.94 -39.91 132.85
CA ARG A 287 -77.11 -39.62 134.03
C ARG A 287 -77.88 -38.85 135.11
N GLU A 288 -78.74 -37.92 134.71
CA GLU A 288 -79.57 -37.14 135.63
C GLU A 288 -80.61 -38.01 136.35
N LEU A 289 -81.32 -38.86 135.61
CA LEU A 289 -82.29 -39.81 136.18
C LEU A 289 -81.61 -40.84 137.10
N GLN A 290 -80.41 -41.31 136.74
CA GLN A 290 -79.62 -42.20 137.60
C GLN A 290 -79.23 -41.52 138.92
N TRP A 291 -78.88 -40.23 138.88
CA TRP A 291 -78.58 -39.44 140.08
C TRP A 291 -79.82 -39.25 140.97
N GLU A 292 -81.00 -39.04 140.37
CA GLU A 292 -82.24 -38.94 141.14
C GLU A 292 -82.64 -40.25 141.81
N VAL A 293 -82.46 -41.39 141.12
CA VAL A 293 -82.67 -42.72 141.71
C VAL A 293 -81.76 -42.89 142.92
N THR A 294 -80.45 -42.63 142.79
CA THR A 294 -79.51 -42.76 143.91
C THR A 294 -79.83 -41.83 145.09
N ARG A 295 -80.30 -40.61 144.82
CA ARG A 295 -80.74 -39.66 145.85
C ARG A 295 -81.96 -40.18 146.62
N ILE A 296 -82.96 -40.73 145.92
CA ILE A 296 -84.20 -41.26 146.52
C ILE A 296 -83.92 -42.55 147.31
N THR A 297 -83.07 -43.44 146.79
CA THR A 297 -82.67 -44.66 147.50
C THR A 297 -82.01 -44.33 148.83
N LYS A 298 -81.13 -43.32 148.87
CA LYS A 298 -80.48 -42.88 150.10
C LYS A 298 -81.46 -42.29 151.12
N ALA A 299 -82.41 -41.47 150.66
CA ALA A 299 -83.45 -40.94 151.53
C ALA A 299 -84.39 -42.03 152.09
N HIS A 300 -84.65 -43.07 151.31
CA HIS A 300 -85.44 -44.23 151.72
C HIS A 300 -84.74 -45.03 152.82
N ASP A 301 -83.45 -45.31 152.68
CA ASP A 301 -82.67 -46.03 153.70
C ASP A 301 -82.52 -45.22 155.00
N ASP A 302 -82.28 -43.90 154.90
CA ASP A 302 -82.22 -43.00 156.08
C ASP A 302 -83.56 -43.00 156.85
N LEU A 303 -84.70 -43.05 156.13
CA LEU A 303 -86.04 -43.10 156.73
C LEU A 303 -86.27 -44.41 157.49
N ILE A 304 -85.87 -45.56 156.91
CA ILE A 304 -85.96 -46.88 157.54
C ILE A 304 -85.18 -46.88 158.85
N CYS A 305 -83.93 -46.40 158.85
CA CYS A 305 -83.13 -46.33 160.07
C CYS A 305 -83.79 -45.47 161.17
N THR A 306 -84.44 -44.36 160.81
CA THR A 306 -85.14 -43.52 161.80
C THR A 306 -86.41 -44.18 162.36
N TYR A 307 -87.13 -44.96 161.56
CA TYR A 307 -88.30 -45.71 162.03
C TYR A 307 -87.90 -46.85 162.97
N GLU A 308 -86.85 -47.61 162.64
CA GLU A 308 -86.30 -48.66 163.51
C GLU A 308 -85.82 -48.09 164.86
N ALA A 309 -85.12 -46.95 164.83
CA ALA A 309 -84.67 -46.26 166.04
C ALA A 309 -85.84 -45.80 166.93
N LYS A 310 -86.93 -45.29 166.34
CA LYS A 310 -88.12 -44.90 167.10
C LYS A 310 -88.88 -46.10 167.67
N LEU A 311 -89.00 -47.21 166.94
CA LEU A 311 -89.69 -48.42 167.42
C LEU A 311 -89.00 -49.01 168.65
N ARG A 312 -87.67 -49.03 168.69
CA ARG A 312 -86.90 -49.45 169.87
C ARG A 312 -87.11 -48.55 171.09
N GLN A 313 -87.31 -47.25 170.90
CA GLN A 313 -87.44 -46.29 172.01
C GLN A 313 -88.75 -46.45 172.81
N TYR A 314 -89.81 -46.98 172.19
CA TYR A 314 -91.11 -47.20 172.85
C TYR A 314 -91.26 -48.58 173.52
N GLY A 315 -90.18 -49.37 173.60
CA GLY A 315 -90.22 -50.67 174.26
C GLY A 315 -91.06 -51.71 173.52
N ILE A 316 -91.29 -51.51 172.22
CA ILE A 316 -91.98 -52.44 171.32
C ILE A 316 -90.89 -53.32 170.67
N PRO A 317 -90.77 -54.61 171.04
CA PRO A 317 -89.88 -55.54 170.35
C PRO A 317 -90.34 -55.71 168.90
N GLU A 318 -89.39 -55.73 167.97
CA GLU A 318 -89.58 -55.81 166.50
C GLU A 318 -90.41 -57.03 166.02
N SER A 319 -90.77 -57.95 166.92
CA SER A 319 -91.52 -59.18 166.64
C SER A 319 -93.04 -59.04 166.46
N GLU A 320 -93.64 -57.86 166.68
CA GLU A 320 -95.10 -57.64 166.53
C GLU A 320 -95.52 -56.90 165.25
N LEU A 321 -94.59 -56.47 164.38
CA LEU A 321 -94.90 -55.91 163.06
C LEU A 321 -94.62 -56.97 161.99
N GLY A 322 -95.67 -57.56 161.40
CA GLY A 322 -95.59 -58.65 160.42
C GLY A 322 -95.02 -58.29 159.04
N PHE A 323 -93.93 -57.52 158.95
CA PHE A 323 -93.19 -57.25 157.71
C PHE A 323 -91.73 -56.85 157.98
N GLU A 324 -90.82 -57.26 157.09
CA GLU A 324 -89.41 -56.82 157.09
C GLU A 324 -89.23 -55.63 156.12
N PRO A 325 -88.62 -54.50 156.54
CA PRO A 325 -88.26 -53.42 155.64
C PRO A 325 -87.18 -53.85 154.62
N LEU A 326 -87.50 -53.71 153.32
CA LEU A 326 -86.60 -54.05 152.22
C LEU A 326 -85.55 -52.94 152.01
N HIS A 327 -84.30 -53.17 152.40
CA HIS A 327 -83.17 -52.28 152.11
C HIS A 327 -82.80 -52.39 150.63
N LEU A 328 -82.94 -51.29 149.88
CA LEU A 328 -82.62 -51.23 148.46
C LEU A 328 -81.10 -51.09 148.28
N SER A 329 -80.38 -52.21 148.28
CA SER A 329 -78.94 -52.23 147.98
C SER A 329 -78.68 -51.74 146.55
N GLY A 330 -78.36 -50.46 146.44
CA GLY A 330 -77.91 -49.81 145.21
C GLY A 330 -76.49 -50.23 144.86
N ALA A 331 -76.36 -51.27 144.04
CA ALA A 331 -75.12 -51.59 143.32
C ALA A 331 -75.20 -51.06 141.88
N PRO A 332 -74.34 -50.08 141.50
CA PRO A 332 -74.18 -49.67 140.10
C PRO A 332 -73.11 -50.54 139.43
N PRO A 333 -73.32 -50.99 138.18
CA PRO A 333 -72.33 -50.64 137.14
C PRO A 333 -72.91 -50.68 135.70
N PRO A 334 -72.12 -50.45 134.63
CA PRO A 334 -70.97 -49.57 134.46
C PRO A 334 -71.11 -48.65 133.22
N SER A 335 -70.23 -47.66 133.18
CA SER A 335 -69.86 -46.84 132.04
C SER A 335 -69.26 -47.64 130.86
N ARG A 336 -69.68 -47.26 129.65
CA ARG A 336 -68.92 -47.07 128.39
C ARG A 336 -67.73 -48.01 128.06
N GLY A 337 -67.77 -48.57 126.85
CA GLY A 337 -66.62 -48.95 126.02
C GLY A 337 -67.12 -49.24 124.60
N SER A 338 -66.77 -48.48 123.56
CA SER A 338 -65.51 -48.53 122.79
C SER A 338 -65.21 -49.92 122.22
N THR A 339 -65.41 -50.08 120.91
CA THR A 339 -64.70 -50.97 119.97
C THR A 339 -65.16 -50.57 118.55
N HIS A 340 -64.45 -50.70 117.44
CA HIS A 340 -63.04 -50.84 117.11
C HIS A 340 -62.92 -50.52 115.61
N ASP A 341 -61.77 -49.97 115.24
CA ASP A 341 -61.08 -50.08 113.95
C ASP A 341 -61.46 -51.28 113.05
N ALA A 342 -61.59 -51.01 111.75
CA ALA A 342 -61.18 -51.94 110.70
C ALA A 342 -60.57 -51.16 109.53
N SER A 343 -59.24 -51.18 109.49
CA SER A 343 -58.42 -50.75 108.36
C SER A 343 -58.56 -51.72 107.18
N ILE A 344 -58.67 -51.20 105.94
CA ILE A 344 -58.36 -51.92 104.71
C ILE A 344 -57.37 -51.10 103.87
N THR A 345 -56.39 -51.83 103.36
CA THR A 345 -55.06 -51.41 102.96
C THR A 345 -54.90 -51.52 101.44
N ILE A 346 -54.31 -50.48 100.84
CA ILE A 346 -53.46 -50.43 99.63
C ILE A 346 -54.07 -50.61 98.23
N GLY A 347 -53.83 -49.57 97.43
CA GLY A 347 -53.67 -49.63 95.97
C GLY A 347 -52.91 -48.38 95.48
N LYS A 348 -51.58 -48.36 95.63
CA LYS A 348 -50.71 -47.30 95.10
C LYS A 348 -50.78 -47.26 93.57
N ARG A 349 -51.12 -46.11 92.98
CA ARG A 349 -50.76 -45.76 91.59
C ARG A 349 -49.88 -44.53 91.61
N GLN A 350 -48.64 -44.70 91.15
CA GLN A 350 -47.61 -43.69 90.99
C GLN A 350 -48.06 -42.58 90.04
N ARG A 351 -47.57 -41.37 90.31
CA ARG A 351 -47.61 -40.21 89.41
C ARG A 351 -46.25 -39.51 89.44
N LEU A 352 -46.01 -38.78 88.33
CA LEU A 352 -44.95 -37.80 88.00
C LEU A 352 -43.70 -38.47 87.39
N GLY A 353 -43.31 -38.28 86.12
CA GLY A 353 -43.10 -37.07 85.29
C GLY A 353 -41.57 -36.77 85.21
N PRO A 354 -40.99 -35.86 84.40
CA PRO A 354 -41.33 -35.23 83.10
C PRO A 354 -40.15 -35.22 82.07
N ALA A 355 -40.35 -34.53 80.93
CA ALA A 355 -39.37 -33.78 80.10
C ALA A 355 -38.26 -34.48 79.27
N GLY A 356 -38.11 -34.02 78.01
CA GLY A 356 -36.94 -34.28 77.16
C GLY A 356 -37.12 -33.86 75.70
N LEU A 357 -36.80 -32.60 75.41
CA LEU A 357 -36.53 -32.04 74.07
C LEU A 357 -35.16 -32.53 73.52
N VAL A 358 -34.87 -32.20 72.25
CA VAL A 358 -33.56 -32.15 71.53
C VAL A 358 -33.45 -33.20 70.40
N THR A 359 -33.76 -32.84 69.14
CA THR A 359 -32.86 -32.43 68.01
C THR A 359 -31.86 -33.50 67.54
N VAL A 360 -31.99 -34.01 66.30
CA VAL A 360 -31.18 -33.66 65.09
C VAL A 360 -29.76 -34.28 65.16
N ASN A 361 -29.32 -35.19 64.28
CA ASN A 361 -28.98 -34.96 62.86
C ASN A 361 -28.73 -36.28 62.11
N GLN A 362 -28.97 -36.23 60.80
CA GLN A 362 -28.28 -37.02 59.76
C GLN A 362 -26.90 -36.43 59.50
#